data_AF-A0A0G1HM33-F1
#
_entry.id   AF-A0A0G1HM33-F1
#
_cell.length_a   1.000
_cell.length_b   1.000
_cell.length_c   1.000
_cell.angle_alpha   90.00
_cell.angle_beta   90.00
_cell.angle_gamma   90.00
#
_symmetry.space_group_name_H-M   'P 1'
#
loop_
_entity.id
_entity.type
_entity.pdbx_description
1 polymer ?
#
loop_
_entity_poly.entity_id
_entity_poly.type
_entity_poly.pdbx_seq_one_letter_code
_entity_poly.pdbx_strand_id
1 'polypeptide(L)'
;KPNFIFLKYNKKRTHAIIQSNFMIILLLFLILTSVFVAFAIQNNFGVDLTLANLKFTGISFPLIILISLAAGFLLALITSAIDYFLALFKLRRLDREYSEVNKGYNQIVKRLLALETEMDKIRKAKNIKTVSEDDSL
;
A
#
# COMPACT_ATOMS: atom_id res chain seq x y z
N LYS A 1 12.50 -29.53 11.05
CA LYS A 1 11.56 -28.57 11.71
C LYS A 1 12.34 -27.34 12.23
N PRO A 2 12.58 -26.29 11.42
CA PRO A 2 13.33 -25.11 11.87
C PRO A 2 12.53 -23.78 11.79
N ASN A 3 11.19 -23.79 11.85
CA ASN A 3 10.41 -22.59 11.48
C ASN A 3 9.75 -21.83 12.64
N PHE A 4 9.47 -22.47 13.79
CA PHE A 4 8.68 -21.83 14.85
C PHE A 4 9.45 -20.81 15.71
N ILE A 5 10.74 -21.03 15.96
CA ILE A 5 11.55 -20.16 16.82
C ILE A 5 11.88 -18.85 16.08
N PHE A 6 12.18 -18.93 14.78
CA PHE A 6 12.49 -17.77 13.94
C PHE A 6 11.27 -16.84 13.76
N LEU A 7 10.09 -17.43 13.52
CA LEU A 7 8.81 -16.69 13.45
C LEU A 7 8.47 -15.99 14.78
N LYS A 8 8.70 -16.64 15.92
CA LYS A 8 8.44 -16.07 17.25
C LYS A 8 9.41 -14.93 17.59
N TYR A 9 10.68 -15.06 17.21
CA TYR A 9 11.69 -14.03 17.41
C TYR A 9 11.40 -12.78 16.56
N ASN A 10 11.06 -12.97 15.29
CA ASN A 10 10.74 -11.86 14.39
C ASN A 10 9.47 -11.10 14.84
N LYS A 11 8.42 -11.84 15.27
CA LYS A 11 7.21 -11.25 15.84
C LYS A 11 7.47 -10.45 17.13
N LYS A 12 8.33 -10.94 18.02
CA LYS A 12 8.66 -10.23 19.26
C LYS A 12 9.46 -8.95 18.99
N ARG A 13 10.36 -8.97 18.00
CA ARG A 13 11.15 -7.81 17.56
C ARG A 13 10.26 -6.74 16.92
N THR A 14 9.32 -7.11 16.05
CA THR A 14 8.39 -6.15 15.44
C THR A 14 7.48 -5.50 16.48
N HIS A 15 6.96 -6.25 17.46
CA HIS A 15 6.19 -5.67 18.56
C HIS A 15 7.00 -4.68 19.40
N ALA A 16 8.27 -4.99 19.72
CA ALA A 16 9.13 -4.08 20.48
C ALA A 16 9.44 -2.77 19.71
N ILE A 17 9.68 -2.85 18.40
CA ILE A 17 9.90 -1.68 17.54
C ILE A 17 8.62 -0.82 17.47
N ILE A 18 7.46 -1.44 17.28
CA ILE A 18 6.18 -0.73 17.24
C ILE A 18 5.90 -0.02 18.57
N GLN A 19 6.15 -0.69 19.71
CA GLN A 19 5.98 -0.08 21.03
C GLN A 19 6.96 1.06 21.29
N SER A 20 8.22 0.92 20.89
CA SER A 20 9.22 2.00 21.00
C SER A 20 8.83 3.21 20.16
N ASN A 21 8.43 3.00 18.90
CA ASN A 21 7.95 4.07 18.03
C ASN A 21 6.70 4.74 18.60
N PHE A 22 5.76 3.96 19.14
CA PHE A 22 4.56 4.48 19.79
C PHE A 22 4.89 5.35 21.01
N MET A 23 5.82 4.92 21.88
CA MET A 23 6.27 5.72 23.01
C MET A 23 6.94 7.03 22.57
N ILE A 24 7.77 7.00 21.53
CA ILE A 24 8.42 8.21 20.99
C ILE A 24 7.39 9.19 20.45
N ILE A 25 6.41 8.69 19.69
CA ILE A 25 5.31 9.52 19.16
C ILE A 25 4.49 10.13 20.30
N LEU A 26 4.17 9.34 21.33
CA LEU A 26 3.43 9.81 22.50
C LEU A 26 4.21 10.89 23.25
N LEU A 27 5.51 10.70 23.45
CA LEU A 27 6.38 11.68 24.10
C LEU A 27 6.45 12.99 23.31
N LEU A 28 6.64 12.90 21.98
CA LEU A 28 6.62 14.06 21.09
C LEU A 28 5.28 14.80 21.14
N PHE A 29 4.17 14.06 21.13
CA PHE A 29 2.83 14.65 21.23
C PHE A 29 2.63 15.36 22.57
N LEU A 30 3.12 14.78 23.67
CA LEU A 30 3.02 15.36 25.01
C LEU A 30 3.86 16.65 25.13
N ILE A 31 5.06 16.67 24.57
CA ILE A 31 5.90 17.88 24.52
C ILE A 31 5.22 18.96 23.66
N LEU A 32 4.74 18.60 22.47
CA LEU A 32 4.08 19.53 21.56
C LEU A 32 2.84 20.16 22.19
N THR A 33 1.98 19.34 22.80
CA THR A 33 0.77 19.82 23.47
C THR A 33 1.10 20.69 24.69
N SER A 34 2.11 20.33 25.48
CA SER A 34 2.56 21.16 26.60
C SER A 34 3.05 22.54 26.15
N VAL A 35 3.88 22.59 25.10
CA VAL A 35 4.35 23.85 24.50
C VAL A 35 3.18 24.67 23.95
N PHE A 36 2.24 24.03 23.27
CA PHE A 36 1.05 24.70 22.74
C PHE A 36 0.16 25.28 23.84
N VAL A 37 -0.04 24.57 24.95
CA VAL A 37 -0.80 25.06 26.10
C VAL A 37 -0.10 26.26 26.74
N ALA A 38 1.22 26.18 26.96
CA ALA A 38 1.99 27.29 27.49
C ALA A 38 1.92 28.53 26.59
N PHE A 39 2.02 28.33 25.27
CA PHE A 39 1.84 29.36 24.27
C PHE A 39 0.43 29.96 24.33
N ALA A 40 -0.60 29.13 24.44
CA ALA A 40 -1.99 29.56 24.48
C ALA A 40 -2.30 30.43 25.70
N ILE A 41 -1.77 30.06 26.88
CA ILE A 41 -1.94 30.85 28.11
C ILE A 41 -1.25 32.22 27.97
N GLN A 42 -0.02 32.25 27.46
CA GLN A 42 0.76 33.49 27.32
C GLN A 42 0.20 34.43 26.25
N ASN A 43 -0.40 33.89 25.19
CA ASN A 43 -0.86 34.65 24.02
C ASN A 43 -2.39 34.73 23.94
N ASN A 44 -3.09 34.60 25.07
CA ASN A 44 -4.55 34.67 25.11
C ASN A 44 -5.07 36.12 25.07
N PHE A 45 -4.82 36.82 23.97
CA PHE A 45 -5.45 38.11 23.67
C PHE A 45 -6.51 37.95 22.58
N GLY A 46 -7.54 38.78 22.66
CA GLY A 46 -8.61 38.85 21.68
C GLY A 46 -8.13 39.52 20.40
N VAL A 47 -8.42 38.90 19.27
CA VAL A 47 -8.16 39.42 17.93
C VAL A 47 -9.48 39.59 17.21
N ASP A 48 -9.60 40.72 16.53
CA ASP A 48 -10.77 41.02 15.72
C ASP A 48 -10.51 40.54 14.29
N LEU A 49 -11.33 39.58 13.85
CA LEU A 49 -11.29 39.02 12.50
C LEU A 49 -12.37 39.72 11.65
N THR A 50 -11.96 40.30 10.53
CA THR A 50 -12.90 40.84 9.55
C THR A 50 -12.87 39.96 8.30
N LEU A 51 -13.97 39.25 8.04
CA LEU A 51 -14.17 38.46 6.83
C LEU A 51 -15.19 39.17 5.94
N ALA A 52 -14.71 39.83 4.88
CA ALA A 52 -15.52 40.65 3.98
C ALA A 52 -16.35 41.70 4.76
N ASN A 53 -17.64 41.43 5.03
CA ASN A 53 -18.53 42.30 5.81
C ASN A 53 -18.87 41.77 7.22
N LEU A 54 -18.39 40.58 7.59
CA LEU A 54 -18.60 39.99 8.91
C LEU A 54 -17.43 40.36 9.82
N LYS A 55 -17.75 41.01 10.95
CA LYS A 55 -16.79 41.32 12.00
C LYS A 55 -16.99 40.33 13.14
N PHE A 56 -15.94 39.61 13.48
CA PHE A 56 -15.87 38.73 14.63
C PHE A 56 -14.89 39.33 15.61
N THR A 57 -15.41 39.93 16.68
CA THR A 57 -14.59 40.61 17.69
C THR A 57 -14.27 39.69 18.86
N GLY A 58 -13.06 39.80 19.40
CA GLY A 58 -12.66 39.09 20.63
C GLY A 58 -12.39 37.59 20.48
N ILE A 59 -12.00 37.12 19.28
CA ILE A 59 -11.59 35.72 19.10
C ILE A 59 -10.18 35.52 19.68
N SER A 60 -9.99 34.51 20.52
CA SER A 60 -8.70 34.17 21.10
C SER A 60 -7.67 33.79 20.01
N PHE A 61 -6.50 34.45 20.00
CA PHE A 61 -5.45 34.21 19.00
C PHE A 61 -4.99 32.74 18.87
N PRO A 62 -4.76 31.98 19.96
CA PRO A 62 -4.46 30.55 19.89
C PRO A 62 -5.53 29.73 19.16
N LEU A 63 -6.79 30.14 19.26
CA LEU A 63 -7.91 29.46 18.60
C LEU A 63 -7.90 29.69 17.09
N ILE A 64 -7.50 30.88 16.64
CA ILE A 64 -7.29 31.21 15.22
C ILE A 64 -6.19 30.32 14.63
N ILE A 65 -5.07 30.17 15.33
CA ILE A 65 -3.97 29.31 14.92
C ILE A 65 -4.43 27.86 14.78
N LEU A 66 -5.21 27.36 15.75
CA LEU A 66 -5.71 25.99 15.74
C LEU A 66 -6.66 25.75 14.55
N ILE A 67 -7.57 26.68 14.26
CA ILE A 67 -8.45 26.60 13.10
C ILE A 67 -7.65 26.65 11.79
N SER A 68 -6.65 27.53 11.69
CA SER A 68 -5.78 27.62 10.51
C SER A 68 -5.00 26.33 10.29
N LEU A 69 -4.49 25.72 11.36
CA LEU A 69 -3.76 24.46 11.30
C LEU A 69 -4.69 23.32 10.88
N ALA A 70 -5.91 23.27 11.43
CA ALA A 70 -6.92 22.29 11.06
C ALA A 70 -7.34 22.43 9.58
N ALA A 71 -7.52 23.66 9.09
CA ALA A 71 -7.82 23.93 7.68
C ALA A 71 -6.68 23.49 6.76
N GLY A 72 -5.42 23.78 7.13
CA GLY A 72 -4.25 23.32 6.40
C GLY A 72 -4.14 21.79 6.36
N PHE A 73 -4.40 21.12 7.49
CA PHE A 73 -4.43 19.66 7.56
C PHE A 73 -5.55 19.08 6.68
N LEU A 74 -6.73 19.70 6.67
CA LEU A 74 -7.84 19.27 5.81
C LEU A 74 -7.48 19.37 4.33
N LEU A 75 -6.80 20.44 3.91
CA LEU A 75 -6.29 20.58 2.54
C LEU A 75 -5.23 19.51 2.20
N ALA A 76 -4.34 19.20 3.14
CA ALA A 76 -3.37 18.12 2.99
C ALA A 76 -4.04 16.74 2.84
N LEU A 77 -5.13 16.50 3.57
CA LEU A 77 -5.91 15.26 3.43
C LEU A 77 -6.58 15.17 2.05
N ILE A 78 -7.16 16.26 1.56
CA ILE A 78 -7.80 16.28 0.24
C ILE A 78 -6.77 15.99 -0.86
N THR A 79 -5.61 16.64 -0.82
CA THR A 79 -4.53 16.41 -1.79
C THR A 79 -4.01 14.98 -1.73
N SER A 80 -3.73 14.46 -0.53
CA SER A 80 -3.31 13.05 -0.36
C SER A 80 -4.38 12.05 -0.84
N ALA A 81 -5.66 12.34 -0.64
CA ALA A 81 -6.73 11.48 -1.12
C ALA A 81 -6.75 11.41 -2.65
N ILE A 82 -6.55 12.55 -3.34
CA ILE A 82 -6.46 12.60 -4.80
C ILE A 82 -5.30 11.72 -5.31
N ASP A 83 -4.13 11.82 -4.69
CA ASP A 83 -2.97 10.99 -5.05
C ASP A 83 -3.24 9.50 -4.84
N TYR A 84 -3.91 9.15 -3.74
CA TYR A 84 -4.30 7.77 -3.45
C TYR A 84 -5.28 7.23 -4.49
N PHE A 85 -6.28 8.02 -4.90
CA PHE A 85 -7.21 7.63 -5.97
C PHE A 85 -6.49 7.42 -7.31
N LEU A 86 -5.55 8.31 -7.67
CA LEU A 86 -4.74 8.16 -8.88
C LEU A 86 -3.87 6.89 -8.83
N ALA A 87 -3.27 6.59 -7.69
CA ALA A 87 -2.50 5.36 -7.48
C ALA A 87 -3.39 4.12 -7.61
N LEU A 88 -4.60 4.15 -7.06
CA LEU A 88 -5.56 3.05 -7.15
C LEU A 88 -5.99 2.79 -8.60
N PHE A 89 -6.20 3.84 -9.39
CA PHE A 89 -6.51 3.71 -10.82
C PHE A 89 -5.33 3.12 -11.61
N LYS A 90 -4.10 3.54 -11.32
CA LYS A 90 -2.89 2.95 -11.92
C LYS A 90 -2.76 1.46 -11.57
N LEU A 91 -2.98 1.09 -10.30
CA LEU A 91 -2.98 -0.30 -9.84
C LEU A 91 -4.01 -1.14 -10.59
N ARG A 92 -5.26 -0.67 -10.70
CA ARG A 92 -6.30 -1.38 -11.46
C ARG A 92 -5.96 -1.57 -12.94
N ARG A 93 -5.27 -0.60 -13.55
CA ARG A 93 -4.80 -0.72 -14.94
C ARG A 93 -3.69 -1.76 -15.05
N LEU A 94 -2.76 -1.75 -14.10
CA LEU A 94 -1.68 -2.73 -14.02
C LEU A 94 -2.22 -4.15 -13.80
N ASP A 95 -3.23 -4.32 -12.94
CA ASP A 95 -3.90 -5.62 -12.72
C ASP A 95 -4.55 -6.19 -13.98
N ARG A 96 -5.14 -5.31 -14.82
CA ARG A 96 -5.72 -5.74 -16.11
C ARG A 96 -4.64 -6.22 -17.07
N GLU A 97 -3.54 -5.47 -17.16
CA GLU A 97 -2.41 -5.81 -18.03
C GLU A 97 -1.74 -7.13 -17.58
N TYR A 98 -1.56 -7.32 -16.27
CA TYR A 98 -1.10 -8.60 -15.72
C TYR A 98 -2.07 -9.76 -16.01
N SER A 99 -3.38 -9.52 -15.97
CA SER A 99 -4.38 -10.54 -16.31
C SER A 99 -4.27 -10.97 -17.78
N GLU A 100 -4.05 -10.03 -18.69
CA GLU A 100 -3.88 -10.30 -20.12
C GLU A 100 -2.59 -11.07 -20.39
N VAL A 101 -1.46 -10.65 -19.80
CA VAL A 101 -0.18 -11.35 -19.90
C VAL A 101 -0.29 -12.78 -19.35
N ASN A 102 -0.97 -12.97 -18.21
CA ASN A 102 -1.16 -14.30 -17.62
C ASN A 102 -2.04 -15.21 -18.49
N LYS A 103 -3.05 -14.65 -19.17
CA LYS A 103 -3.85 -15.40 -20.17
C LYS A 103 -3.00 -15.83 -21.36
N GLY A 104 -2.15 -14.94 -21.87
CA GLY A 104 -1.20 -15.25 -22.94
C GLY A 104 -0.22 -16.36 -22.57
N TYR A 105 0.37 -16.26 -21.37
CA TYR A 105 1.25 -17.30 -20.82
C TYR A 105 0.55 -18.66 -20.74
N ASN A 106 -0.67 -18.71 -20.21
CA ASN A 106 -1.46 -19.95 -20.14
C ASN A 106 -1.80 -20.53 -21.51
N GLN A 107 -2.04 -19.69 -22.53
CA GLN A 107 -2.23 -20.17 -23.90
C GLN A 107 -0.96 -20.78 -24.49
N ILE A 108 0.20 -20.18 -24.23
CA ILE A 108 1.49 -20.70 -24.69
C ILE A 108 1.78 -22.04 -24.01
N VAL A 109 1.61 -22.15 -22.69
CA VAL A 109 1.79 -23.40 -21.94
C VAL A 109 0.89 -24.51 -22.48
N LYS A 110 -0.38 -24.20 -22.76
CA LYS A 110 -1.31 -25.17 -23.37
C LYS A 110 -0.85 -25.65 -24.75
N ARG A 111 -0.35 -24.73 -25.59
CA ARG A 111 0.18 -25.09 -26.91
C ARG A 111 1.42 -25.97 -26.78
N LEU A 112 2.32 -25.64 -25.86
CA LEU A 112 3.54 -26.41 -25.60
C LEU A 112 3.22 -27.84 -25.15
N LEU A 113 2.29 -28.00 -24.21
CA LEU A 113 1.77 -29.31 -23.80
C LEU A 113 1.14 -30.09 -24.96
N ALA A 114 0.35 -29.43 -25.81
CA ALA A 114 -0.26 -30.10 -26.98
C ALA A 114 0.79 -30.60 -27.97
N LEU A 115 1.81 -29.78 -28.27
CA LEU A 115 2.94 -30.14 -29.13
C LEU A 115 3.77 -31.30 -28.54
N GLU A 116 4.03 -31.29 -27.24
CA GLU A 116 4.75 -32.37 -26.56
C GLU A 116 3.96 -33.69 -26.62
N THR A 117 2.64 -33.60 -26.48
CA THR A 117 1.74 -34.75 -26.62
C THR A 117 1.73 -35.30 -28.05
N GLU A 118 1.77 -34.43 -29.06
CA GLU A 118 1.85 -34.83 -30.48
C GLU A 118 3.21 -35.47 -30.80
N MET A 119 4.31 -34.91 -30.29
CA MET A 119 5.64 -35.50 -30.43
C MET A 119 5.72 -36.89 -29.79
N ASP A 120 5.12 -37.07 -28.60
CA ASP A 120 5.06 -38.37 -27.94
C ASP A 120 4.21 -39.38 -28.71
N LYS A 121 3.10 -38.95 -29.32
CA LYS A 121 2.30 -39.81 -30.21
C LYS A 121 3.10 -40.25 -31.43
N ILE A 122 3.82 -39.33 -32.07
CA ILE A 122 4.67 -39.64 -33.23
C ILE A 122 5.82 -40.57 -32.83
N ARG A 123 6.46 -40.34 -31.68
CA ARG A 123 7.53 -41.21 -31.17
C ARG A 123 7.02 -42.62 -30.86
N LYS A 124 5.84 -42.75 -30.26
CA LYS A 124 5.20 -44.06 -30.04
C LYS A 124 4.82 -44.75 -31.34
N ALA A 125 4.22 -44.03 -32.30
CA ALA A 125 3.87 -44.58 -33.61
C ALA A 125 5.11 -45.01 -34.42
N LYS A 126 6.21 -44.26 -34.33
CA LYS A 126 7.49 -44.60 -34.96
C LYS A 126 8.10 -45.87 -34.35
N ASN A 127 8.09 -46.00 -33.02
CA ASN A 127 8.55 -47.23 -32.34
C ASN A 127 7.70 -48.46 -32.69
N ILE A 128 6.39 -48.30 -32.93
CA ILE A 128 5.52 -49.40 -33.36
C ILE A 128 5.85 -49.82 -34.81
N LYS A 129 6.12 -48.85 -35.70
CA LYS A 129 6.51 -49.13 -37.10
C LYS A 129 7.85 -49.85 -37.21
N THR A 130 8.83 -49.48 -36.40
CA THR A 130 10.15 -50.13 -36.39
C THR A 130 10.13 -51.54 -35.82
N VAL A 131 9.21 -51.85 -34.89
CA VAL A 131 9.03 -53.22 -34.38
C VAL A 131 8.29 -54.09 -35.40
N SER A 132 7.32 -53.53 -36.15
CA SER A 132 6.60 -54.29 -37.18
C SER A 132 7.41 -54.57 -38.46
N GLU A 133 8.49 -53.83 -38.74
CA GLU A 133 9.39 -54.12 -39.86
C GLU A 133 10.40 -55.23 -39.52
N ASP A 134 10.87 -55.33 -38.26
CA ASP A 134 11.77 -56.40 -37.81
C ASP A 134 11.07 -57.77 -37.63
N ASP A 135 9.75 -57.79 -37.38
CA ASP A 135 8.97 -59.03 -37.27
C ASP A 135 8.56 -59.64 -38.63
N SER A 136 9.03 -59.06 -39.75
CA SER A 136 8.69 -59.48 -41.12
C SER A 136 9.88 -59.88 -42.01
N LEU A 137 11.04 -60.14 -41.40
CA LEU A 137 12.22 -60.77 -42.02
C LEU A 137 12.44 -62.18 -41.45
#